data_AF-A0A4Y2KM47-F1
#
_entry.id   AF-A0A4Y2KM47-F1
#
_cell.length_a   1.000
_cell.length_b   1.000
_cell.length_c   1.000
_cell.angle_alpha   90.00
_cell.angle_beta   90.00
_cell.angle_gamma   90.00
#
_symmetry.space_group_name_H-M   'P 1'
#
loop_
_entity.id
_entity.type
_entity.pdbx_description
1 polymer ?
#
loop_
_entity_poly.entity_id
_entity_poly.type
_entity_poly.pdbx_seq_one_letter_code
_entity_poly.pdbx_strand_id
1 'polypeptide(L)'
;MTSKISTRNKFKCPIFGSPEDISQINLPTYKDMLRSCFFERINLAPKTGNKESSFSRIVENVATKIEFVWAKASTAIATHSRVLQIIHIYYGKYTNFKKSYKRDNTSKAFQTKINAFREEACTKLFDIAVCKCNTFEDCNCERTKKLHRNEHNFLKDQQTTRLLYIGSLDINETKPLQNIADNSDRKAHNLYLNHTQTTPNAYDPKYKYLTPLLSRSSQMRPGLLSTAVIGDKFGASDWAVAAIASSVLHYVGLITSNHSNLVVDKNKLRREKTNVRKDLKF
;
A
#
# COMPACT_ATOMS: atom_id res chain seq x y z
N MET A 1 -12.54 -16.02 -28.95
CA MET A 1 -13.66 -16.37 -28.05
C MET A 1 -14.11 -15.12 -27.31
N THR A 2 -15.20 -14.53 -27.77
CA THR A 2 -15.79 -13.31 -27.21
C THR A 2 -16.48 -13.64 -25.89
N SER A 3 -15.86 -13.26 -24.77
CA SER A 3 -16.49 -13.41 -23.46
C SER A 3 -17.72 -12.50 -23.40
N LYS A 4 -18.91 -13.11 -23.42
CA LYS A 4 -20.19 -12.45 -23.17
C LYS A 4 -20.11 -11.66 -21.85
N ILE A 5 -19.99 -10.35 -21.96
CA ILE A 5 -20.13 -9.43 -20.83
C ILE A 5 -21.61 -9.47 -20.44
N SER A 6 -21.92 -10.23 -19.39
CA SER A 6 -23.23 -10.24 -18.75
C SER A 6 -23.58 -8.81 -18.36
N THR A 7 -24.59 -8.24 -19.01
CA THR A 7 -25.20 -6.94 -18.70
C THR A 7 -25.86 -6.98 -17.32
N ARG A 8 -25.04 -6.94 -16.27
CA ARG A 8 -25.51 -6.64 -14.92
C ARG A 8 -26.05 -5.22 -14.94
N ASN A 9 -27.28 -5.08 -14.46
CA ASN A 9 -28.03 -3.84 -14.28
C ASN A 9 -27.06 -2.67 -13.98
N LYS A 10 -27.00 -1.66 -14.87
CA LYS A 10 -26.07 -0.53 -14.75
C LYS A 10 -26.43 0.24 -13.48
N PHE A 11 -25.85 -0.14 -12.34
CA PHE A 11 -26.03 0.57 -11.08
C PHE A 11 -25.74 2.06 -11.34
N LYS A 12 -26.73 2.91 -11.09
CA LYS A 12 -26.61 4.35 -11.22
C LYS A 12 -26.95 4.97 -9.87
N CYS A 13 -26.00 5.68 -9.30
CA CYS A 13 -26.23 6.44 -8.09
C CYS A 13 -27.17 7.62 -8.44
N PRO A 14 -28.29 7.82 -7.72
CA PRO A 14 -29.19 8.95 -7.98
C PRO A 14 -28.53 10.31 -7.77
N ILE A 15 -27.52 10.37 -6.90
CA ILE A 15 -26.83 11.61 -6.53
C ILE A 15 -25.66 11.90 -7.47
N PHE A 16 -24.79 10.92 -7.73
CA PHE A 16 -23.52 11.10 -8.46
C PHE A 16 -23.44 10.37 -9.80
N GLY A 17 -24.52 9.73 -10.23
CA GLY A 17 -24.58 9.06 -11.53
C GLY A 17 -23.84 7.73 -11.58
N SER A 18 -23.23 7.45 -12.72
CA SER A 18 -22.62 6.15 -13.01
C SER A 18 -21.30 5.97 -12.23
N PRO A 19 -21.04 4.77 -11.71
CA PRO A 19 -19.72 4.37 -11.22
C PRO A 19 -18.64 4.63 -12.25
N GLU A 20 -17.48 5.06 -11.79
CA GLU A 20 -16.31 5.32 -12.62
C GLU A 20 -15.07 5.11 -11.79
N ASP A 21 -14.00 4.61 -12.39
CA ASP A 21 -12.73 4.45 -11.69
C ASP A 21 -12.00 5.80 -11.53
N ILE A 22 -10.97 5.83 -10.68
CA ILE A 22 -10.16 7.03 -10.48
C ILE A 22 -9.32 7.29 -11.75
N SER A 23 -9.44 8.50 -12.30
CA SER A 23 -8.55 8.97 -13.35
C SER A 23 -7.12 9.08 -12.83
N GLN A 24 -6.16 8.61 -13.62
CA GLN A 24 -4.75 8.72 -13.29
C GLN A 24 -4.10 10.01 -13.82
N ILE A 25 -4.89 10.86 -14.49
CA ILE A 25 -4.40 12.03 -15.22
C ILE A 25 -4.56 13.32 -14.39
N ASN A 26 -5.60 13.38 -13.57
CA ASN A 26 -5.96 14.51 -12.71
C ASN A 26 -6.07 14.08 -11.25
N LEU A 27 -5.93 15.03 -10.33
CA LEU A 27 -6.16 14.77 -8.92
C LEU A 27 -7.66 14.54 -8.64
N PRO A 28 -8.02 13.47 -7.91
CA PRO A 28 -9.41 13.11 -7.70
C PRO A 28 -10.16 14.13 -6.85
N THR A 29 -11.43 14.33 -7.18
CA THR A 29 -12.40 15.04 -6.33
C THR A 29 -13.06 14.10 -5.32
N TYR A 30 -13.82 14.66 -4.38
CA TYR A 30 -14.72 13.88 -3.54
C TYR A 30 -15.77 13.11 -4.35
N LYS A 31 -16.24 13.68 -5.48
CA LYS A 31 -17.13 12.98 -6.42
C LYS A 31 -16.43 11.76 -7.03
N ASP A 32 -15.19 11.90 -7.48
CA ASP A 32 -14.43 10.80 -8.10
C ASP A 32 -14.17 9.68 -7.10
N MET A 33 -13.82 10.04 -5.85
CA MET A 33 -13.69 9.08 -4.75
C MET A 33 -14.99 8.28 -4.54
N LEU A 34 -16.15 8.94 -4.50
CA LEU A 34 -17.44 8.25 -4.33
C LEU A 34 -17.79 7.37 -5.53
N ARG A 35 -17.55 7.83 -6.75
CA ARG A 35 -17.81 7.06 -7.98
C ARG A 35 -16.92 5.83 -8.06
N SER A 36 -15.68 5.93 -7.60
CA SER A 36 -14.75 4.81 -7.48
C SER A 36 -15.17 3.81 -6.41
N CYS A 37 -15.69 4.27 -5.26
CA CYS A 37 -16.30 3.37 -4.27
C CYS A 37 -17.46 2.56 -4.86
N PHE A 38 -18.28 3.17 -5.73
CA PHE A 38 -19.35 2.45 -6.41
C PHE A 38 -18.81 1.47 -7.45
N PHE A 39 -17.75 1.84 -8.16
CA PHE A 39 -17.10 1.01 -9.18
C PHE A 39 -16.51 -0.25 -8.55
N GLU A 40 -15.73 -0.09 -7.48
CA GLU A 40 -15.14 -1.19 -6.73
C GLU A 40 -16.20 -2.11 -6.12
N ARG A 41 -17.33 -1.56 -5.63
CA ARG A 41 -18.44 -2.41 -5.15
C ARG A 41 -18.96 -3.34 -6.23
N ILE A 42 -19.08 -2.88 -7.47
CA ILE A 42 -19.59 -3.68 -8.59
C ILE A 42 -18.56 -4.72 -9.02
N ASN A 43 -17.28 -4.36 -9.05
CA ASN A 43 -16.20 -5.26 -9.43
C ASN A 43 -16.01 -6.38 -8.41
N LEU A 44 -16.13 -6.06 -7.12
CA LEU A 44 -16.00 -7.02 -6.02
C LEU A 44 -17.29 -7.82 -5.76
N ALA A 45 -18.39 -7.52 -6.46
CA ALA A 45 -19.63 -8.26 -6.30
C ALA A 45 -19.47 -9.70 -6.82
N PRO A 46 -19.72 -10.73 -5.99
CA PRO A 46 -19.51 -12.13 -6.36
C PRO A 46 -20.23 -12.51 -7.66
N LYS A 47 -19.60 -13.38 -8.45
CA LYS A 47 -20.20 -13.97 -9.66
C LYS A 47 -21.31 -14.96 -9.31
N THR A 48 -21.16 -15.65 -8.19
CA THR A 48 -22.10 -16.61 -7.61
C THR A 48 -22.08 -16.48 -6.08
N GLY A 49 -23.26 -16.38 -5.45
CA GLY A 49 -23.42 -16.16 -4.01
C GLY A 49 -23.83 -14.73 -3.61
N ASN A 50 -24.46 -14.58 -2.44
CA ASN A 50 -25.09 -13.32 -1.96
C ASN A 50 -24.20 -12.45 -1.06
N LYS A 51 -22.93 -12.82 -0.83
CA LYS A 51 -22.09 -12.11 0.14
C LYS A 51 -21.47 -10.87 -0.50
N GLU A 52 -22.09 -9.72 -0.26
CA GLU A 52 -21.59 -8.40 -0.65
C GLU A 52 -20.17 -8.19 -0.07
N SER A 53 -19.28 -7.59 -0.86
CA SER A 53 -17.92 -7.29 -0.43
C SER A 53 -17.96 -6.30 0.75
N SER A 54 -17.08 -6.50 1.73
CA SER A 54 -17.04 -5.61 2.89
C SER A 54 -16.71 -4.19 2.44
N PHE A 55 -17.41 -3.21 3.02
CA PHE A 55 -17.13 -1.81 2.68
C PHE A 55 -15.68 -1.42 3.01
N SER A 56 -15.10 -1.98 4.07
CA SER A 56 -13.68 -1.82 4.39
C SER A 56 -12.78 -2.22 3.21
N ARG A 57 -13.01 -3.37 2.56
CA ARG A 57 -12.22 -3.78 1.39
C ARG A 57 -12.37 -2.83 0.20
N ILE A 58 -13.57 -2.29 -0.02
CA ILE A 58 -13.80 -1.27 -1.05
C ILE A 58 -12.99 -0.02 -0.74
N VAL A 59 -13.03 0.44 0.52
CA VAL A 59 -12.31 1.64 0.96
C VAL A 59 -10.80 1.46 0.81
N GLU A 60 -10.26 0.27 1.09
CA GLU A 60 -8.84 -0.01 0.86
C GLU A 60 -8.42 0.06 -0.61
N ASN A 61 -9.20 -0.55 -1.50
CA ASN A 61 -8.92 -0.49 -2.93
C ASN A 61 -9.00 0.95 -3.46
N VAL A 62 -9.92 1.77 -2.94
CA VAL A 62 -10.05 3.16 -3.36
C VAL A 62 -8.91 4.01 -2.80
N ALA A 63 -8.56 3.84 -1.53
CA ALA A 63 -7.46 4.57 -0.89
C ALA A 63 -6.14 4.34 -1.62
N THR A 64 -5.80 3.08 -1.90
CA THR A 64 -4.56 2.73 -2.63
C THR A 64 -4.51 3.35 -4.02
N LYS A 65 -5.63 3.42 -4.76
CA LYS A 65 -5.71 4.12 -6.05
C LYS A 65 -5.53 5.63 -5.92
N ILE A 66 -6.15 6.26 -4.92
CA ILE A 66 -6.00 7.70 -4.67
C ILE A 66 -4.54 8.01 -4.34
N GLU A 67 -3.95 7.27 -3.41
CA GLU A 67 -2.56 7.43 -2.99
C GLU A 67 -1.60 7.30 -4.17
N PHE A 68 -1.83 6.34 -5.06
CA PHE A 68 -1.04 6.17 -6.27
C PHE A 68 -1.09 7.41 -7.18
N VAL A 69 -2.27 8.01 -7.38
CA VAL A 69 -2.42 9.21 -8.21
C VAL A 69 -1.72 10.42 -7.57
N TRP A 70 -1.85 10.59 -6.26
CA TRP A 70 -1.18 11.68 -5.54
C TRP A 70 0.34 11.49 -5.46
N ALA A 71 0.82 10.25 -5.35
CA ALA A 71 2.24 9.93 -5.39
C ALA A 71 2.85 10.23 -6.77
N LYS A 72 2.10 10.01 -7.87
CA LYS A 72 2.52 10.42 -9.21
C LYS A 72 2.64 11.93 -9.39
N ALA A 73 1.89 12.71 -8.62
CA ALA A 73 2.01 14.16 -8.60
C ALA A 73 3.20 14.66 -7.74
N SER A 74 4.09 13.76 -7.31
CA SER A 74 5.29 14.02 -6.49
C SER A 74 5.04 14.67 -5.13
N THR A 75 3.79 14.68 -4.68
CA THR A 75 3.40 15.30 -3.41
C THR A 75 3.62 14.35 -2.23
N ALA A 76 4.10 14.88 -1.10
CA ALA A 76 4.06 14.14 0.16
C ALA A 76 2.60 13.92 0.58
N ILE A 77 2.20 12.66 0.78
CA ILE A 77 0.81 12.27 1.09
C ILE A 77 0.61 11.95 2.58
N ALA A 78 -0.61 12.17 3.05
CA ALA A 78 -1.04 11.79 4.40
C ALA A 78 -0.93 10.27 4.60
N THR A 79 -0.92 9.84 5.86
CA THR A 79 -0.85 8.41 6.19
C THR A 79 -2.06 7.65 5.66
N HIS A 80 -1.86 6.39 5.28
CA HIS A 80 -2.90 5.53 4.74
C HIS A 80 -4.16 5.47 5.64
N SER A 81 -3.96 5.29 6.95
CA SER A 81 -5.06 5.32 7.93
C SER A 81 -5.89 6.61 7.88
N ARG A 82 -5.24 7.77 7.66
CA ARG A 82 -5.93 9.04 7.54
C ARG A 82 -6.79 9.10 6.27
N VAL A 83 -6.28 8.60 5.15
CA VAL A 83 -7.03 8.51 3.88
C VAL A 83 -8.29 7.67 4.07
N LEU A 84 -8.17 6.48 4.66
CA LEU A 84 -9.32 5.61 4.96
C LEU A 84 -10.37 6.32 5.82
N GLN A 85 -9.94 7.01 6.89
CA GLN A 85 -10.86 7.76 7.74
C GLN A 85 -11.63 8.85 6.97
N ILE A 86 -10.97 9.60 6.09
CA ILE A 86 -11.62 10.63 5.27
C ILE A 86 -12.67 9.98 4.35
N ILE A 87 -12.33 8.87 3.70
CA ILE A 87 -13.26 8.12 2.84
C ILE A 87 -14.47 7.65 3.66
N HIS A 88 -14.24 7.04 4.83
CA HIS A 88 -15.32 6.58 5.71
C HIS A 88 -16.27 7.70 6.14
N ILE A 89 -15.72 8.83 6.59
CA ILE A 89 -16.50 9.99 7.03
C ILE A 89 -17.34 10.54 5.87
N TYR A 90 -16.72 10.77 4.72
CA TYR A 90 -17.41 11.38 3.58
C TYR A 90 -18.43 10.44 2.94
N TYR A 91 -18.11 9.15 2.85
CA TYR A 91 -19.07 8.15 2.42
C TYR A 91 -20.26 8.05 3.40
N GLY A 92 -20.01 8.19 4.70
CA GLY A 92 -21.05 8.34 5.71
C GLY A 92 -22.02 9.48 5.39
N LYS A 93 -21.51 10.67 5.06
CA LYS A 93 -22.33 11.82 4.61
C LYS A 93 -23.20 11.44 3.40
N TYR A 94 -22.62 10.81 2.39
CA TYR A 94 -23.36 10.31 1.22
C TYR A 94 -24.47 9.32 1.61
N THR A 95 -24.20 8.38 2.53
CA THR A 95 -25.21 7.40 2.94
C THR A 95 -26.42 8.04 3.62
N ASN A 96 -26.22 9.12 4.37
CA ASN A 96 -27.31 9.86 4.99
C ASN A 96 -28.23 10.48 3.93
N PHE A 97 -27.67 11.13 2.90
CA PHE A 97 -28.45 11.63 1.77
C PHE A 97 -29.15 10.50 1.01
N LYS A 98 -28.46 9.36 0.80
CA LYS A 98 -29.04 8.20 0.09
C LYS A 98 -30.26 7.64 0.83
N LYS A 99 -30.22 7.57 2.17
CA LYS A 99 -31.31 7.04 3.00
C LYS A 99 -32.59 7.89 2.88
N SER A 100 -32.47 9.21 2.94
CA SER A 100 -33.60 10.12 2.82
C SER A 100 -34.06 10.36 1.39
N TYR A 101 -33.22 10.06 0.38
CA TYR A 101 -33.48 10.34 -1.03
C TYR A 101 -34.88 9.93 -1.49
N LYS A 102 -35.30 8.68 -1.27
CA LYS A 102 -36.61 8.20 -1.78
C LYS A 102 -37.80 8.97 -1.21
N ARG A 103 -37.71 9.43 0.04
CA ARG A 103 -38.79 10.14 0.75
C ARG A 103 -38.79 11.64 0.42
N ASP A 104 -37.61 12.24 0.38
CA ASP A 104 -37.45 13.70 0.34
C ASP A 104 -37.09 14.27 -1.03
N ASN A 105 -36.85 13.44 -2.06
CA ASN A 105 -36.36 13.92 -3.36
C ASN A 105 -37.29 14.91 -4.08
N THR A 106 -38.58 14.99 -3.75
CA THR A 106 -39.46 16.02 -4.33
C THR A 106 -39.42 17.35 -3.57
N SER A 107 -38.88 17.36 -2.34
CA SER A 107 -38.82 18.55 -1.50
C SER A 107 -37.77 19.53 -2.01
N LYS A 108 -38.19 20.80 -2.20
CA LYS A 108 -37.30 21.90 -2.59
C LYS A 108 -36.13 22.05 -1.62
N ALA A 109 -36.39 22.00 -0.31
CA ALA A 109 -35.34 22.13 0.71
C ALA A 109 -34.30 21.00 0.65
N PHE A 110 -34.74 19.78 0.35
CA PHE A 110 -33.83 18.65 0.18
C PHE A 110 -33.03 18.74 -1.11
N GLN A 111 -33.65 19.16 -2.22
CA GLN A 111 -32.96 19.40 -3.49
C GLN A 111 -31.87 20.46 -3.36
N THR A 112 -32.12 21.56 -2.64
CA THR A 112 -31.09 22.57 -2.35
C THR A 112 -29.90 21.95 -1.61
N LYS A 113 -30.13 21.12 -0.59
CA LYS A 113 -29.06 20.44 0.15
C LYS A 113 -28.28 19.45 -0.72
N ILE A 114 -28.96 18.68 -1.58
CA ILE A 114 -28.31 17.75 -2.51
C ILE A 114 -27.47 18.49 -3.54
N ASN A 115 -27.98 19.59 -4.09
CA ASN A 115 -27.23 20.36 -5.08
C ASN A 115 -26.00 21.01 -4.44
N ALA A 116 -26.12 21.59 -3.24
CA ALA A 116 -24.96 22.07 -2.49
C ALA A 116 -23.92 20.96 -2.24
N PHE A 117 -24.37 19.76 -1.85
CA PHE A 117 -23.50 18.61 -1.64
C PHE A 117 -22.83 18.13 -2.95
N ARG A 118 -23.54 18.18 -4.08
CA ARG A 118 -22.98 17.87 -5.40
C ARG A 118 -21.92 18.88 -5.81
N GLU A 119 -22.20 20.16 -5.67
CA GLU A 119 -21.25 21.23 -5.98
C GLU A 119 -19.99 21.12 -5.13
N GLU A 120 -20.13 20.92 -3.82
CA GLU A 120 -18.98 20.68 -2.93
C GLU A 120 -18.15 19.47 -3.41
N ALA A 121 -18.83 18.36 -3.73
CA ALA A 121 -18.16 17.13 -4.14
C ALA A 121 -17.47 17.23 -5.51
N CYS A 122 -18.03 18.01 -6.44
CA CYS A 122 -17.49 18.23 -7.79
C CYS A 122 -16.31 19.19 -7.80
N THR A 123 -16.36 20.23 -6.97
CA THR A 123 -15.35 21.32 -6.98
C THR A 123 -14.15 20.96 -6.11
N LYS A 124 -14.39 20.40 -4.92
CA LYS A 124 -13.36 20.16 -3.92
C LYS A 124 -12.53 18.93 -4.24
N LEU A 125 -11.21 19.12 -4.27
CA LEU A 125 -10.25 18.01 -4.36
C LEU A 125 -10.35 17.11 -3.12
N PHE A 126 -10.17 15.81 -3.35
CA PHE A 126 -9.91 14.84 -2.31
C PHE A 126 -8.45 15.00 -1.87
N ASP A 127 -8.19 16.07 -1.13
CA ASP A 127 -6.85 16.55 -0.85
C ASP A 127 -6.18 15.78 0.31
N ILE A 128 -5.24 14.91 -0.07
CA ILE A 128 -4.44 14.11 0.86
C ILE A 128 -2.99 14.59 0.98
N ALA A 129 -2.62 15.76 0.43
CA ALA A 129 -1.27 16.30 0.63
C ALA A 129 -0.98 16.59 2.11
N VAL A 130 0.26 16.39 2.55
CA VAL A 130 0.70 16.75 3.91
C VAL A 130 0.84 18.25 4.05
N CYS A 131 1.47 18.91 3.08
CA CYS A 131 1.60 20.36 3.04
C CYS A 131 0.30 21.00 2.54
N LYS A 132 -0.23 21.96 3.30
CA LYS A 132 -1.42 22.74 2.98
C LYS A 132 -1.11 24.23 2.75
N CYS A 133 0.17 24.57 2.52
CA CYS A 133 0.58 25.96 2.33
C CYS A 133 0.17 26.46 0.93
N ASN A 134 -0.32 27.70 0.87
CA ASN A 134 -0.79 28.32 -0.36
C ASN A 134 0.34 28.87 -1.24
N THR A 135 1.44 29.28 -0.61
CA THR A 135 2.63 29.86 -1.24
C THR A 135 3.86 29.04 -0.86
N PHE A 136 4.82 28.98 -1.77
CA PHE A 136 6.07 28.25 -1.53
C PHE A 136 7.01 29.04 -0.60
N GLU A 137 6.97 30.36 -0.73
CA GLU A 137 7.80 31.35 -0.04
C GLU A 137 7.52 31.37 1.46
N ASP A 138 6.25 31.27 1.86
CA ASP A 138 5.82 31.31 3.27
C ASP A 138 5.72 29.93 3.92
N CYS A 139 6.06 28.87 3.16
CA CYS A 139 5.92 27.50 3.64
C CYS A 139 7.11 27.07 4.52
N ASN A 140 6.84 26.84 5.81
CA ASN A 140 7.80 26.36 6.79
C ASN A 140 7.71 24.84 7.04
N CYS A 141 7.07 24.08 6.15
CA CYS A 141 7.00 22.63 6.28
C CYS A 141 8.40 22.00 6.17
N GLU A 142 8.60 20.87 6.85
CA GLU A 142 9.80 20.05 6.73
C GLU A 142 10.09 19.75 5.25
N ARG A 143 11.37 19.80 4.84
CA ARG A 143 11.76 19.72 3.41
C ARG A 143 11.22 18.49 2.69
N THR A 144 11.08 17.37 3.38
CA THR A 144 10.54 16.09 2.85
C THR A 144 9.02 16.11 2.68
N LYS A 145 8.32 17.01 3.37
CA LYS A 145 6.86 17.17 3.37
C LYS A 145 6.40 18.41 2.61
N LYS A 146 7.32 19.33 2.34
CA LYS A 146 7.09 20.57 1.61
C LYS A 146 6.91 20.27 0.12
N LEU A 147 5.91 20.90 -0.48
CA LEU A 147 5.66 20.85 -1.92
C LEU A 147 6.70 21.68 -2.66
N HIS A 148 7.14 21.20 -3.81
CA HIS A 148 8.05 21.95 -4.67
C HIS A 148 7.32 23.10 -5.40
N ARG A 149 8.05 24.12 -5.88
CA ARG A 149 7.44 25.31 -6.51
C ARG A 149 6.51 24.93 -7.68
N ASN A 150 6.92 23.98 -8.51
CA ASN A 150 6.12 23.53 -9.66
C ASN A 150 4.85 22.77 -9.24
N GLU A 151 4.91 22.04 -8.13
CA GLU A 151 3.77 21.31 -7.54
C GLU A 151 2.75 22.25 -6.90
N HIS A 152 3.20 23.37 -6.32
CA HIS A 152 2.28 24.41 -5.82
C HIS A 152 1.43 24.99 -6.96
N ASN A 153 2.04 25.28 -8.12
CA ASN A 153 1.32 25.77 -9.29
C ASN A 153 0.33 24.72 -9.82
N PHE A 154 0.76 23.46 -9.87
CA PHE A 154 -0.11 22.35 -10.26
C PHE A 154 -1.30 22.19 -9.32
N LEU A 155 -1.07 22.15 -8.00
CA LEU A 155 -2.16 22.01 -7.03
C LEU A 155 -3.14 23.19 -7.11
N LYS A 156 -2.62 24.41 -7.31
CA LYS A 156 -3.46 25.58 -7.49
C LYS A 156 -4.32 25.48 -8.75
N ASP A 157 -3.76 25.03 -9.88
CA ASP A 157 -4.53 24.72 -11.10
C ASP A 157 -5.57 23.64 -10.83
N GLN A 158 -5.21 22.53 -10.19
CA GLN A 158 -6.14 21.43 -9.90
C GLN A 158 -7.29 21.85 -8.97
N GLN A 159 -7.11 22.90 -8.17
CA GLN A 159 -8.16 23.48 -7.33
C GLN A 159 -9.07 24.44 -8.09
N THR A 160 -8.61 25.02 -9.21
CA THR A 160 -9.35 26.04 -9.98
C THR A 160 -9.73 25.54 -11.37
N THR A 161 -8.81 25.58 -12.31
CA THR A 161 -9.01 25.39 -13.76
C THR A 161 -8.90 23.95 -14.21
N ARG A 162 -8.13 23.12 -13.50
CA ARG A 162 -7.86 21.69 -13.81
C ARG A 162 -7.38 21.47 -15.24
N LEU A 163 -6.54 22.36 -15.75
CA LEU A 163 -6.02 22.30 -17.12
C LEU A 163 -4.69 21.54 -17.21
N LEU A 164 -3.95 21.44 -16.10
CA LEU A 164 -2.69 20.71 -16.04
C LEU A 164 -2.94 19.23 -15.74
N TYR A 165 -2.11 18.37 -16.32
CA TYR A 165 -2.18 16.92 -16.15
C TYR A 165 -0.89 16.40 -15.52
N ILE A 166 -1.01 15.33 -14.72
CA ILE A 166 0.13 14.74 -13.99
C ILE A 166 1.30 14.37 -14.94
N GLY A 167 1.01 13.89 -16.14
CA GLY A 167 2.04 13.51 -17.13
C GLY A 167 2.77 14.69 -17.78
N SER A 168 2.28 15.92 -17.62
CA SER A 168 2.91 17.14 -18.15
C SER A 168 3.91 17.77 -17.17
N LEU A 169 3.95 17.28 -15.92
CA LEU A 169 4.94 17.68 -14.93
C LEU A 169 6.22 16.87 -15.14
N ASP A 170 7.25 17.60 -15.55
CA ASP A 170 8.51 17.16 -16.13
C ASP A 170 9.20 15.93 -15.47
N ILE A 171 9.67 15.02 -16.32
CA ILE A 171 10.51 13.82 -16.03
C ILE A 171 11.82 14.21 -15.30
N ASN A 172 12.17 15.49 -15.33
CA ASN A 172 13.42 16.02 -14.78
C ASN A 172 13.40 16.19 -13.25
N GLU A 173 12.23 16.32 -12.60
CA GLU A 173 12.13 16.46 -11.13
C GLU A 173 11.78 15.16 -10.40
N THR A 174 11.13 14.20 -11.06
CA THR A 174 10.87 12.85 -10.50
C THR A 174 12.16 12.04 -10.32
N LYS A 175 13.15 12.24 -11.19
CA LYS A 175 14.47 11.61 -11.09
C LYS A 175 15.16 11.95 -9.76
N PRO A 176 15.31 13.22 -9.33
CA PRO A 176 15.86 13.57 -8.02
C PRO A 176 15.17 12.90 -6.83
N LEU A 177 13.83 12.87 -6.79
CA LEU A 177 13.08 12.29 -5.66
C LEU A 177 13.16 10.77 -5.63
N GLN A 178 13.07 10.12 -6.79
CA GLN A 178 13.36 8.68 -6.92
C GLN A 178 14.81 8.39 -6.53
N ASN A 179 15.77 9.19 -7.00
CA ASN A 179 17.16 9.05 -6.59
C ASN A 179 17.34 9.28 -5.08
N ILE A 180 16.57 10.15 -4.41
CA ILE A 180 16.63 10.34 -2.95
C ILE A 180 16.04 9.12 -2.22
N ALA A 181 14.92 8.59 -2.68
CA ALA A 181 14.32 7.37 -2.15
C ALA A 181 15.25 6.15 -2.36
N ASP A 182 15.73 5.95 -3.58
CA ASP A 182 16.68 4.90 -3.96
C ASP A 182 18.01 5.06 -3.21
N ASN A 183 18.45 6.29 -2.95
CA ASN A 183 19.67 6.56 -2.18
C ASN A 183 19.43 6.40 -0.67
N SER A 184 18.22 6.65 -0.16
CA SER A 184 17.82 6.31 1.21
C SER A 184 17.76 4.80 1.41
N ASP A 185 17.23 4.06 0.44
CA ASP A 185 17.18 2.59 0.45
C ASP A 185 18.57 1.99 0.25
N ARG A 186 19.40 2.55 -0.65
CA ARG A 186 20.83 2.20 -0.74
C ARG A 186 21.59 2.56 0.51
N LYS A 187 21.25 3.66 1.20
CA LYS A 187 21.89 4.04 2.46
C LYS A 187 21.45 3.14 3.60
N ALA A 188 20.21 2.70 3.66
CA ALA A 188 19.73 1.70 4.60
C ALA A 188 20.38 0.33 4.34
N HIS A 189 20.48 -0.07 3.07
CA HIS A 189 21.17 -1.29 2.65
C HIS A 189 22.68 -1.21 2.90
N ASN A 190 23.31 -0.06 2.67
CA ASN A 190 24.72 0.17 3.00
C ASN A 190 24.93 0.29 4.51
N LEU A 191 23.98 0.83 5.27
CA LEU A 191 24.03 0.80 6.74
C LEU A 191 24.03 -0.64 7.24
N TYR A 192 23.17 -1.49 6.65
CA TYR A 192 23.13 -2.93 6.92
C TYR A 192 24.44 -3.64 6.54
N LEU A 193 25.00 -3.35 5.35
CA LEU A 193 26.29 -3.90 4.88
C LEU A 193 27.50 -3.40 5.69
N ASN A 194 27.49 -2.13 6.09
CA ASN A 194 28.55 -1.56 6.93
C ASN A 194 28.43 -2.09 8.36
N HIS A 195 27.22 -2.30 8.89
CA HIS A 195 27.06 -2.98 10.18
C HIS A 195 27.64 -4.40 10.17
N THR A 196 27.70 -5.05 9.00
CA THR A 196 28.39 -6.33 8.79
C THR A 196 29.90 -6.21 8.51
N GLN A 197 30.45 -5.02 8.24
CA GLN A 197 31.88 -4.81 7.93
C GLN A 197 32.64 -4.01 9.01
N THR A 198 32.00 -3.14 9.79
CA THR A 198 32.64 -2.26 10.78
C THR A 198 32.59 -2.75 12.22
N THR A 199 32.61 -4.07 12.45
CA THR A 199 33.05 -4.60 13.75
C THR A 199 34.49 -5.14 13.63
N PRO A 200 35.52 -4.34 13.98
CA PRO A 200 36.78 -4.90 14.43
C PRO A 200 36.50 -5.64 15.74
N ASN A 201 37.03 -6.86 15.82
CA ASN A 201 37.02 -7.74 16.99
C ASN A 201 37.27 -6.99 18.32
N ALA A 202 36.20 -6.58 18.99
CA ALA A 202 36.19 -6.26 20.40
C ALA A 202 35.36 -7.34 21.08
N TYR A 203 36.07 -8.22 21.77
CA TYR A 203 35.51 -9.36 22.52
C TYR A 203 34.61 -8.84 23.65
N ASP A 204 33.29 -8.93 23.46
CA ASP A 204 32.31 -9.01 24.55
C ASP A 204 31.75 -10.44 24.60
N PRO A 205 31.87 -11.19 25.72
CA PRO A 205 31.63 -12.63 25.74
C PRO A 205 30.17 -13.10 25.58
N LYS A 206 29.19 -12.20 25.43
CA LYS A 206 27.76 -12.58 25.56
C LYS A 206 27.00 -12.96 24.29
N TYR A 207 27.57 -12.83 23.09
CA TYR A 207 26.81 -13.11 21.85
C TYR A 207 27.66 -13.80 20.77
N LYS A 208 27.98 -15.10 20.95
CA LYS A 208 28.95 -15.81 20.10
C LYS A 208 28.40 -16.68 18.96
N TYR A 209 27.11 -16.64 18.61
CA TYR A 209 26.53 -17.63 17.67
C TYR A 209 25.59 -17.07 16.61
N LEU A 210 26.00 -16.12 15.77
CA LEU A 210 25.27 -15.81 14.54
C LEU A 210 26.21 -15.32 13.42
N THR A 211 27.01 -16.22 12.86
CA THR A 211 27.49 -16.13 11.46
C THR A 211 27.75 -17.53 10.92
N PRO A 212 26.93 -18.07 9.99
CA PRO A 212 27.33 -19.24 9.21
C PRO A 212 28.22 -18.79 8.05
N LEU A 213 29.44 -19.33 8.06
CA LEU A 213 30.36 -19.36 6.92
C LEU A 213 29.63 -19.84 5.66
N LEU A 214 29.68 -19.04 4.60
CA LEU A 214 29.38 -19.49 3.24
C LEU A 214 30.50 -20.42 2.78
N SER A 215 30.43 -21.69 3.18
CA SER A 215 31.25 -22.74 2.56
C SER A 215 30.61 -23.13 1.23
N ARG A 216 31.35 -22.88 0.15
CA ARG A 216 31.02 -23.22 -1.23
C ARG A 216 31.02 -24.75 -1.36
N SER A 217 29.86 -25.39 -1.26
CA SER A 217 29.69 -26.80 -1.66
C SER A 217 28.58 -26.89 -2.72
N SER A 218 28.83 -27.64 -3.79
CA SER A 218 28.06 -27.62 -5.05
C SER A 218 26.71 -28.35 -4.98
N GLN A 219 26.05 -28.36 -3.83
CA GLN A 219 24.66 -28.77 -3.69
C GLN A 219 23.93 -27.63 -2.98
N MET A 220 22.90 -27.04 -3.61
CA MET A 220 22.00 -26.09 -2.95
C MET A 220 21.23 -26.81 -1.83
N ARG A 221 21.87 -27.01 -0.67
CA ARG A 221 21.19 -27.16 0.60
C ARG A 221 21.09 -25.75 1.19
N PRO A 222 19.90 -25.14 1.26
CA PRO A 222 19.72 -23.90 2.00
C PRO A 222 20.19 -24.15 3.43
N GLY A 223 21.19 -23.38 3.89
CA GLY A 223 21.72 -23.52 5.23
C GLY A 223 20.67 -23.18 6.28
N LEU A 224 20.04 -24.20 6.86
CA LEU A 224 19.00 -24.07 7.89
C LEU A 224 19.56 -23.74 9.27
N LEU A 225 20.86 -23.51 9.37
CA LEU A 225 21.59 -23.28 10.62
C LEU A 225 21.01 -22.10 11.41
N SER A 226 20.77 -20.96 10.75
CA SER A 226 20.23 -19.76 11.42
C SER A 226 18.82 -20.01 11.96
N THR A 227 17.96 -20.63 11.15
CA THR A 227 16.58 -20.99 11.52
C THR A 227 16.55 -22.00 12.68
N ALA A 228 17.47 -22.96 12.70
CA ALA A 228 17.62 -23.93 13.77
C ALA A 228 18.06 -23.28 15.10
N VAL A 229 19.09 -22.41 15.04
CA VAL A 229 19.62 -21.68 16.20
C VAL A 229 18.56 -20.75 16.79
N ILE A 230 17.87 -19.97 15.96
CA ILE A 230 16.81 -19.05 16.38
C ILE A 230 15.63 -19.85 16.97
N GLY A 231 15.21 -20.92 16.30
CA GLY A 231 14.12 -21.78 16.77
C GLY A 231 14.39 -22.38 18.15
N ASP A 232 15.63 -22.81 18.43
CA ASP A 232 16.03 -23.31 19.76
C ASP A 232 16.13 -22.19 20.80
N LYS A 233 16.68 -21.02 20.43
CA LYS A 233 16.80 -19.87 21.34
C LYS A 233 15.46 -19.40 21.89
N PHE A 234 14.42 -19.43 21.07
CA PHE A 234 13.07 -19.00 21.46
C PHE A 234 12.17 -20.15 21.93
N GLY A 235 12.69 -21.39 22.05
CA GLY A 235 11.91 -22.56 22.45
C GLY A 235 10.76 -22.88 21.51
N ALA A 236 10.84 -22.45 20.26
CA ALA A 236 9.76 -22.59 19.29
C ALA A 236 9.64 -24.04 18.81
N SER A 237 8.41 -24.52 18.62
CA SER A 237 8.18 -25.89 18.15
C SER A 237 8.78 -26.10 16.77
N ASP A 238 9.44 -27.25 16.58
CA ASP A 238 10.07 -27.58 15.29
C ASP A 238 9.07 -27.58 14.13
N TRP A 239 7.80 -27.92 14.41
CA TRP A 239 6.71 -27.83 13.45
C TRP A 239 6.42 -26.38 13.02
N ALA A 240 6.30 -25.46 13.99
CA ALA A 240 6.03 -24.06 13.69
C ALA A 240 7.17 -23.41 12.91
N VAL A 241 8.42 -23.67 13.32
CA VAL A 241 9.60 -23.12 12.67
C VAL A 241 9.75 -23.65 11.24
N ALA A 242 9.52 -24.96 11.03
CA ALA A 242 9.55 -25.58 9.71
C ALA A 242 8.44 -25.03 8.77
N ALA A 243 7.23 -24.81 9.30
CA ALA A 243 6.11 -24.25 8.55
C ALA A 243 6.37 -22.81 8.12
N ILE A 244 6.89 -21.96 9.02
CA ILE A 244 7.24 -20.57 8.72
C ILE A 244 8.36 -20.53 7.66
N ALA A 245 9.42 -21.31 7.85
CA ALA A 245 10.53 -21.36 6.89
C ALA A 245 10.06 -21.82 5.49
N SER A 246 9.21 -22.85 5.43
CA SER A 246 8.65 -23.33 4.16
C SER A 246 7.72 -22.31 3.50
N SER A 247 6.91 -21.58 4.28
CA SER A 247 6.04 -20.51 3.77
C SER A 247 6.85 -19.36 3.17
N VAL A 248 7.95 -18.96 3.83
CA VAL A 248 8.84 -17.90 3.33
C VAL A 248 9.51 -18.36 2.03
N LEU A 249 10.03 -19.59 2.00
CA LEU A 249 10.66 -20.17 0.80
C LEU A 249 9.68 -20.31 -0.38
N HIS A 250 8.40 -20.60 -0.12
CA HIS A 250 7.35 -20.60 -1.13
C HIS A 250 7.05 -19.18 -1.63
N TYR A 251 6.95 -18.20 -0.73
CA TYR A 251 6.71 -16.80 -1.09
C TYR A 251 7.84 -16.22 -1.98
N VAL A 252 9.10 -16.54 -1.70
CA VAL A 252 10.24 -16.11 -2.53
C VAL A 252 10.45 -16.96 -3.78
N GLY A 253 9.55 -17.89 -4.08
CA GLY A 253 9.58 -18.71 -5.31
C GLY A 253 10.65 -19.80 -5.35
N LEU A 254 11.32 -20.09 -4.22
CA LEU A 254 12.31 -21.17 -4.13
C LEU A 254 11.67 -22.55 -3.99
N ILE A 255 10.44 -22.61 -3.49
CA ILE A 255 9.61 -23.82 -3.48
C ILE A 255 8.40 -23.56 -4.38
N THR A 256 8.18 -24.42 -5.35
CA THR A 256 6.95 -24.46 -6.16
C THR A 256 6.27 -25.81 -6.01
N SER A 257 5.01 -25.94 -6.46
CA SER A 257 4.27 -27.22 -6.41
C SER A 257 5.01 -28.38 -7.08
N ASN A 258 5.92 -28.08 -8.01
CA ASN A 258 6.60 -29.07 -8.85
C ASN A 258 8.06 -29.33 -8.42
N HIS A 259 8.63 -28.51 -7.53
CA HIS A 259 10.01 -28.65 -7.02
C HIS A 259 10.05 -28.49 -5.49
N SER A 260 9.79 -29.59 -4.78
CA SER A 260 9.65 -29.63 -3.31
C SER A 260 10.92 -30.04 -2.56
N ASN A 261 12.05 -30.17 -3.25
CA ASN A 261 13.31 -30.65 -2.66
C ASN A 261 13.80 -29.74 -1.51
N LEU A 262 13.48 -28.45 -1.59
CA LEU A 262 13.85 -27.41 -0.62
C LEU A 262 12.84 -27.20 0.51
N VAL A 263 11.74 -27.98 0.55
CA VAL A 263 10.77 -27.92 1.65
C VAL A 263 11.47 -28.25 2.97
N VAL A 264 11.26 -27.37 3.95
CA VAL A 264 11.80 -27.51 5.30
C VAL A 264 10.79 -28.32 6.10
N ASP A 265 11.05 -29.61 6.22
CA ASP A 265 10.26 -30.48 7.10
C ASP A 265 10.82 -30.46 8.53
N LYS A 266 9.98 -30.88 9.48
CA LYS A 266 10.33 -30.97 10.91
C LYS A 266 11.61 -31.80 11.14
N ASN A 267 11.78 -32.90 10.42
CA ASN A 267 12.91 -33.81 10.61
C ASN A 267 14.22 -33.21 10.06
N LYS A 268 14.17 -32.44 8.97
CA LYS A 268 15.31 -31.65 8.47
C LYS A 268 15.71 -30.61 9.51
N LEU A 269 14.77 -29.84 10.04
CA LEU A 269 15.06 -28.85 11.08
C LEU A 269 15.62 -29.50 12.36
N ARG A 270 15.06 -30.63 12.79
CA ARG A 270 15.54 -31.37 13.97
C ARG A 270 16.97 -31.88 13.80
N ARG A 271 17.34 -32.35 12.60
CA ARG A 271 18.72 -32.77 12.28
C ARG A 271 19.67 -31.59 12.41
N GLU A 272 19.31 -30.45 11.84
CA GLU A 272 20.12 -29.23 11.91
C GLU A 272 20.27 -28.71 13.33
N LYS A 273 19.19 -28.69 14.13
CA LYS A 273 19.26 -28.39 15.57
C LYS A 273 20.17 -29.37 16.33
N THR A 274 20.14 -30.65 15.98
CA THR A 274 21.03 -31.66 16.59
C THR A 274 22.49 -31.42 16.23
N ASN A 275 22.77 -31.03 14.99
CA ASN A 275 24.12 -30.66 14.54
C ASN A 275 24.61 -29.39 15.24
N VAL A 276 23.78 -28.34 15.28
CA VAL A 276 24.03 -27.11 16.04
C VAL A 276 24.38 -27.42 17.49
N ARG A 277 23.60 -28.27 18.18
CA ARG A 277 23.87 -28.63 19.58
C ARG A 277 25.13 -29.45 19.77
N LYS A 278 25.65 -30.13 18.74
CA LYS A 278 26.95 -30.81 18.80
C LYS A 278 28.10 -29.82 18.60
N ASP A 279 27.93 -28.89 17.66
CA ASP A 279 28.94 -27.87 17.33
C ASP A 279 29.06 -26.79 18.42
N LEU A 280 28.04 -26.64 19.27
CA LEU A 280 27.99 -25.69 20.39
C LEU A 280 28.43 -26.26 21.74
N LYS A 281 28.79 -27.54 21.83
CA LYS A 281 29.37 -28.11 23.06
C LYS A 281 30.88 -27.84 23.07
N PHE A 282 31.32 -27.01 24.01
CA PHE A 282 32.73 -26.93 24.42
C PHE A 282 33.15 -28.22 25.14
#